data_AF-A0A9N9IIX1-F1
#
_entry.id   AF-A0A9N9IIX1-F1
#
_cell.length_a   1.000
_cell.length_b   1.000
_cell.length_c   1.000
_cell.angle_alpha   90.00
_cell.angle_beta   90.00
_cell.angle_gamma   90.00
#
_symmetry.space_group_name_H-M   'P 1'
#
loop_
_entity.id
_entity.type
_entity.pdbx_description
1 polymer ?
#
loop_
_entity_poly.entity_id
_entity_poly.type
_entity_poly.pdbx_seq_one_letter_code
_entity_poly.pdbx_strand_id
1 'polypeptide(L)'
;TEENNKLATAIGLFASGQMTSINVLTVLFKEHLVKEGLSLQFVTAAFKAFLGEQNIDHLGSSLKKAGIDNKLLEFFPPNKRDEEYFARYFEAEEMKQLVEYHSQKQKNSMREQTIEHAKDMLQDDNNTQEVVSYLKQRIKEGNWQESDFVQIVWDALMRAVDWSTRPEMIENQASRQVKKNAKILAAFASNPKSELALLQKIQVYCHEDTKLMKHFRLIVKILYEEDVVSETAIFYWYEKGAKSQCKGIFLKQMEPFVNWLKTVESESEEEDEE
;
A
#
# COMPACT_ATOMS: atom_id res chain seq x y z
N THR A 1 -33.72 -26.95 1.61
CA THR A 1 -32.92 -26.00 2.43
C THR A 1 -31.84 -26.71 3.22
N GLU A 2 -32.19 -27.77 3.97
CA GLU A 2 -31.20 -28.56 4.73
C GLU A 2 -30.20 -29.32 3.84
N GLU A 3 -30.67 -29.95 2.75
CA GLU A 3 -29.79 -30.68 1.81
C GLU A 3 -28.78 -29.76 1.12
N ASN A 4 -29.21 -28.55 0.74
CA ASN A 4 -28.32 -27.54 0.15
C ASN A 4 -27.25 -27.09 1.15
N ASN A 5 -27.61 -26.97 2.43
CA ASN A 5 -26.64 -26.63 3.48
C ASN A 5 -25.62 -27.77 3.67
N LYS A 6 -26.08 -29.03 3.72
CA LYS A 6 -25.18 -30.20 3.78
C LYS A 6 -24.23 -30.26 2.58
N LEU A 7 -24.74 -29.99 1.38
CA LEU A 7 -23.93 -29.93 0.17
C LEU A 7 -22.90 -28.79 0.21
N ALA A 8 -23.31 -27.59 0.62
CA ALA A 8 -22.40 -26.45 0.77
C ALA A 8 -21.28 -26.74 1.77
N THR A 9 -21.62 -27.29 2.94
CA THR A 9 -20.64 -27.73 3.94
C THR A 9 -19.70 -28.78 3.37
N ALA A 10 -20.21 -29.80 2.68
CA ALA A 10 -19.38 -30.83 2.05
C ALA A 10 -18.42 -30.25 1.00
N ILE A 11 -18.88 -29.31 0.16
CA ILE A 11 -18.03 -28.62 -0.80
C ILE A 11 -16.94 -27.81 -0.08
N GLY A 12 -17.27 -27.10 1.00
CA GLY A 12 -16.29 -26.37 1.81
C GLY A 12 -15.20 -27.26 2.38
N LEU A 13 -15.59 -28.40 2.98
CA LEU A 13 -14.66 -29.40 3.54
C LEU A 13 -13.81 -30.09 2.46
N PHE A 14 -14.40 -30.46 1.33
CA PHE A 14 -13.64 -31.06 0.24
C PHE A 14 -12.68 -30.07 -0.41
N ALA A 15 -13.06 -28.80 -0.50
CA ALA A 15 -12.18 -27.76 -1.02
C ALA A 15 -11.02 -27.48 -0.06
N SER A 16 -11.27 -27.45 1.25
CA SER A 16 -10.22 -27.26 2.25
C SER A 16 -9.22 -28.43 2.28
N GLY A 17 -9.71 -29.66 2.10
CA GLY A 17 -8.91 -30.87 1.93
C GLY A 17 -8.30 -31.07 0.54
N GLN A 18 -8.43 -30.10 -0.38
CA GLN A 18 -7.94 -30.17 -1.78
C GLN A 18 -8.50 -31.33 -2.61
N MET A 19 -9.61 -31.95 -2.19
CA MET A 19 -10.31 -33.01 -2.91
C MET A 19 -11.16 -32.45 -4.06
N THR A 20 -11.55 -31.18 -3.97
CA THR A 20 -12.21 -30.44 -5.06
C THR A 20 -11.69 -29.02 -5.14
N SER A 21 -11.91 -28.36 -6.27
CA SER A 21 -11.58 -26.95 -6.45
C SER A 21 -12.77 -26.08 -6.04
N ILE A 22 -12.49 -24.96 -5.33
CA ILE A 22 -13.53 -23.98 -4.99
C ILE A 22 -14.16 -23.30 -6.21
N ASN A 23 -13.58 -23.48 -7.41
CA ASN A 23 -14.16 -23.05 -8.69
C ASN A 23 -15.57 -23.62 -8.95
N VAL A 24 -15.94 -24.74 -8.32
CA VAL A 24 -17.32 -25.26 -8.40
C VAL A 24 -18.37 -24.25 -7.95
N LEU A 25 -18.01 -23.28 -7.09
CA LEU A 25 -18.91 -22.22 -6.64
C LEU A 25 -19.29 -21.21 -7.74
N THR A 26 -18.55 -21.15 -8.86
CA THR A 26 -18.88 -20.23 -9.96
C THR A 26 -20.23 -20.51 -10.61
N VAL A 27 -20.75 -21.74 -10.49
CA VAL A 27 -22.11 -22.09 -10.95
C VAL A 27 -23.21 -21.31 -10.21
N LEU A 28 -22.88 -20.73 -9.06
CA LEU A 28 -23.79 -19.93 -8.23
C LEU A 28 -23.94 -18.48 -8.71
N PHE A 29 -23.17 -18.05 -9.73
CA PHE A 29 -23.33 -16.72 -10.34
C PHE A 29 -24.56 -16.60 -11.25
N LYS A 30 -25.37 -17.66 -11.38
CA LYS A 30 -26.62 -17.61 -12.15
C LYS A 30 -27.58 -16.58 -11.55
N GLU A 31 -28.14 -15.75 -12.43
CA GLU A 31 -28.93 -14.57 -12.05
C GLU A 31 -30.07 -14.86 -11.06
N HIS A 32 -30.84 -15.94 -11.27
CA HIS A 32 -31.94 -16.31 -10.38
C HIS A 32 -31.45 -16.70 -8.97
N LEU A 33 -30.33 -17.45 -8.87
CA LEU A 33 -29.74 -17.84 -7.59
C LEU A 33 -29.22 -16.63 -6.81
N VAL A 34 -28.64 -15.67 -7.52
CA VAL A 34 -28.10 -14.44 -6.93
C VAL A 34 -29.25 -13.52 -6.48
N LYS A 35 -30.28 -13.32 -7.30
CA LYS A 35 -31.44 -12.47 -6.96
C LYS A 35 -32.20 -12.98 -5.73
N GLU A 36 -32.37 -14.30 -5.62
CA GLU A 36 -33.06 -14.93 -4.49
C GLU A 36 -32.19 -15.05 -3.23
N GLY A 37 -30.90 -14.68 -3.31
CA GLY A 37 -29.95 -14.77 -2.19
C GLY A 37 -29.49 -16.19 -1.87
N LEU A 38 -29.89 -17.19 -2.66
CA LEU A 38 -29.49 -18.60 -2.51
C LEU A 38 -27.98 -18.77 -2.75
N SER A 39 -27.43 -18.00 -3.68
CA SER A 39 -26.00 -17.96 -3.98
C SER A 39 -25.19 -17.58 -2.74
N LEU A 40 -25.52 -16.44 -2.10
CA LEU A 40 -24.88 -15.99 -0.88
C LEU A 40 -25.01 -17.01 0.25
N GLN A 41 -26.21 -17.53 0.51
CA GLN A 41 -26.43 -18.54 1.57
C GLN A 41 -25.54 -19.78 1.39
N PHE A 42 -25.45 -20.29 0.17
CA PHE A 42 -24.64 -21.46 -0.13
C PHE A 42 -23.15 -21.17 0.09
N VAL A 43 -22.66 -20.04 -0.41
CA VAL A 43 -21.25 -19.66 -0.29
C VAL A 43 -20.88 -19.41 1.17
N THR A 44 -21.77 -18.82 1.97
CA THR A 44 -21.59 -18.64 3.42
C THR A 44 -21.34 -19.98 4.11
N ALA A 45 -22.17 -20.99 3.86
CA ALA A 45 -22.00 -22.31 4.47
C ALA A 45 -20.69 -23.00 4.00
N ALA A 46 -20.36 -22.89 2.72
CA ALA A 46 -19.12 -23.44 2.18
C ALA A 46 -17.87 -22.77 2.77
N PHE A 47 -17.87 -21.43 2.88
CA PHE A 47 -16.76 -20.67 3.47
C PHE A 47 -16.61 -20.94 4.95
N LYS A 48 -17.71 -21.03 5.71
CA LYS A 48 -17.69 -21.44 7.13
C LYS A 48 -17.02 -22.81 7.30
N ALA A 49 -17.46 -23.78 6.51
CA ALA A 49 -16.90 -25.13 6.57
C ALA A 49 -15.41 -25.15 6.18
N PHE A 50 -15.01 -24.39 5.17
CA PHE A 50 -13.62 -24.26 4.79
C PHE A 50 -12.78 -23.65 5.92
N LEU A 51 -13.25 -22.55 6.52
CA LEU A 51 -12.56 -21.81 7.57
C LEU A 51 -12.54 -22.55 8.93
N GLY A 52 -13.37 -23.58 9.09
CA GLY A 52 -13.29 -24.50 10.22
C GLY A 52 -12.07 -25.42 10.16
N GLU A 53 -11.57 -25.71 8.95
CA GLU A 53 -10.44 -26.63 8.71
C GLU A 53 -9.14 -25.92 8.35
N GLN A 54 -9.22 -24.72 7.78
CA GLN A 54 -8.10 -23.98 7.21
C GLN A 54 -8.18 -22.49 7.54
N ASN A 55 -7.05 -21.79 7.50
CA ASN A 55 -7.03 -20.35 7.75
C ASN A 55 -7.44 -19.52 6.52
N ILE A 56 -7.62 -18.21 6.73
CA ILE A 56 -8.02 -17.27 5.68
C ILE A 56 -7.04 -17.19 4.51
N ASP A 57 -5.74 -17.39 4.72
CA ASP A 57 -4.74 -17.35 3.64
C ASP A 57 -4.93 -18.52 2.66
N HIS A 58 -5.29 -19.70 3.17
CA HIS A 58 -5.60 -20.87 2.33
C HIS A 58 -6.91 -20.67 1.56
N LEU A 59 -7.94 -20.10 2.19
CA LEU A 59 -9.19 -19.77 1.50
C LEU A 59 -8.93 -18.72 0.42
N GLY A 60 -8.25 -17.62 0.75
CA GLY A 60 -7.90 -16.55 -0.17
C GLY A 60 -7.08 -17.04 -1.37
N SER A 61 -6.10 -17.91 -1.14
CA SER A 61 -5.32 -18.55 -2.20
C SER A 61 -6.19 -19.43 -3.11
N SER A 62 -7.15 -20.16 -2.54
CA SER A 62 -8.09 -20.98 -3.30
C SER A 62 -9.05 -20.13 -4.14
N LEU A 63 -9.58 -19.05 -3.57
CA LEU A 63 -10.43 -18.08 -4.26
C LEU A 63 -9.68 -17.43 -5.43
N LYS A 64 -8.41 -17.07 -5.23
CA LYS A 64 -7.56 -16.49 -6.28
C LYS A 64 -7.31 -17.47 -7.42
N LYS A 65 -6.97 -18.72 -7.11
CA LYS A 65 -6.80 -19.79 -8.13
C LYS A 65 -8.08 -20.05 -8.93
N ALA A 66 -9.24 -19.87 -8.29
CA ALA A 66 -10.55 -20.00 -8.94
C ALA A 66 -11.04 -18.75 -9.66
N GLY A 67 -10.34 -17.60 -9.55
CA GLY A 67 -10.79 -16.33 -10.13
C GLY A 67 -12.05 -15.75 -9.49
N ILE A 68 -12.37 -16.15 -8.25
CA ILE A 68 -13.55 -15.73 -7.48
C ILE A 68 -13.20 -14.56 -6.55
N ASP A 69 -11.93 -14.40 -6.22
CA ASP A 69 -11.42 -13.46 -5.23
C ASP A 69 -11.76 -11.98 -5.51
N ASN A 70 -11.93 -11.57 -6.78
CA ASN A 70 -12.40 -10.22 -7.16
C ASN A 70 -13.92 -10.14 -7.38
N LYS A 71 -14.64 -11.24 -7.14
CA LYS A 71 -16.06 -11.42 -7.48
C LYS A 71 -16.91 -11.77 -6.26
N LEU A 72 -16.39 -11.58 -5.05
CA LEU A 72 -17.10 -11.96 -3.83
C LEU A 72 -18.47 -11.26 -3.69
N LEU A 73 -18.56 -9.99 -4.10
CA LEU A 73 -19.84 -9.27 -4.15
C LEU A 73 -20.80 -9.82 -5.22
N GLU A 74 -20.34 -10.55 -6.23
CA GLU A 74 -21.23 -11.09 -7.26
C GLU A 74 -22.17 -12.18 -6.73
N PHE A 75 -21.83 -12.83 -5.61
CA PHE A 75 -22.71 -13.76 -4.89
C PHE A 75 -23.87 -13.04 -4.18
N PHE A 76 -23.76 -11.74 -3.92
CA PHE A 76 -24.80 -10.96 -3.26
C PHE A 76 -25.89 -10.55 -4.26
N PRO A 77 -27.17 -10.51 -3.82
CA PRO A 77 -28.24 -9.89 -4.59
C PRO A 77 -27.84 -8.49 -5.07
N PRO A 78 -28.24 -8.06 -6.30
CA PRO A 78 -27.75 -6.81 -6.89
C PRO A 78 -27.95 -5.56 -6.01
N ASN A 79 -29.04 -5.51 -5.23
CA ASN A 79 -29.37 -4.43 -4.30
C ASN A 79 -28.60 -4.47 -2.96
N LYS A 80 -27.66 -5.41 -2.80
CA LYS A 80 -26.86 -5.64 -1.58
C LYS A 80 -25.36 -5.73 -1.87
N ARG A 81 -24.93 -5.35 -3.08
CA ARG A 81 -23.52 -5.36 -3.50
C ARG A 81 -22.83 -4.08 -3.02
N ASP A 82 -22.55 -4.06 -1.73
CA ASP A 82 -21.97 -2.93 -1.05
C ASP A 82 -20.97 -3.44 0.01
N GLU A 83 -19.88 -2.70 0.22
CA GLU A 83 -18.79 -3.12 1.10
C GLU A 83 -19.20 -3.11 2.58
N GLU A 84 -20.02 -2.14 3.00
CA GLU A 84 -20.55 -2.08 4.36
C GLU A 84 -21.52 -3.24 4.61
N TYR A 85 -22.35 -3.56 3.61
CA TYR A 85 -23.21 -4.75 3.68
C TYR A 85 -22.38 -6.05 3.74
N PHE A 86 -21.34 -6.17 2.92
CA PHE A 86 -20.43 -7.33 2.93
C PHE A 86 -19.82 -7.54 4.31
N ALA A 87 -19.27 -6.48 4.90
CA ALA A 87 -18.66 -6.50 6.22
C ALA A 87 -19.67 -6.93 7.30
N ARG A 88 -20.81 -6.23 7.38
CA ARG A 88 -21.86 -6.54 8.36
C ARG A 88 -22.38 -7.97 8.24
N TYR A 89 -22.59 -8.44 7.01
CA TYR A 89 -23.11 -9.78 6.76
C TYR A 89 -22.13 -10.86 7.24
N PHE A 90 -20.87 -10.79 6.80
CA PHE A 90 -19.88 -11.81 7.15
C PHE A 90 -19.40 -11.73 8.61
N GLU A 91 -19.44 -10.56 9.24
CA GLU A 91 -19.22 -10.45 10.69
C GLU A 91 -20.35 -11.08 11.50
N ALA A 92 -21.62 -10.90 11.10
CA ALA A 92 -22.75 -11.57 11.74
C ALA A 92 -22.69 -13.09 11.57
N GLU A 93 -22.02 -13.56 10.52
CA GLU A 93 -21.73 -14.96 10.25
C GLU A 93 -20.39 -15.43 10.87
N GLU A 94 -19.80 -14.67 11.80
CA GLU A 94 -18.56 -14.97 12.53
C GLU A 94 -17.30 -15.13 11.64
N MET A 95 -17.31 -14.56 10.44
CA MET A 95 -16.21 -14.60 9.46
C MET A 95 -15.49 -13.25 9.34
N LYS A 96 -15.19 -12.60 10.47
CA LYS A 96 -14.45 -11.32 10.49
C LYS A 96 -13.13 -11.37 9.71
N GLN A 97 -12.42 -12.50 9.77
CA GLN A 97 -11.18 -12.71 9.00
C GLN A 97 -11.38 -12.58 7.49
N LEU A 98 -12.54 -12.98 6.95
CA LEU A 98 -12.86 -12.81 5.53
C LEU A 98 -13.10 -11.35 5.17
N VAL A 99 -13.73 -10.60 6.07
CA VAL A 99 -13.94 -9.15 5.92
C VAL A 99 -12.62 -8.40 5.90
N GLU A 100 -11.74 -8.68 6.86
CA GLU A 100 -10.41 -8.08 6.94
C GLU A 100 -9.56 -8.44 5.71
N TYR A 101 -9.60 -9.70 5.26
CA TYR A 101 -8.91 -10.15 4.04
C TYR A 101 -9.40 -9.41 2.79
N HIS A 102 -10.72 -9.34 2.58
CA HIS A 102 -11.32 -8.67 1.43
C HIS A 102 -11.00 -7.17 1.43
N SER A 103 -11.14 -6.50 2.57
CA SER A 103 -10.81 -5.08 2.73
C SER A 103 -9.33 -4.81 2.43
N GLN A 104 -8.41 -5.62 3.00
CA GLN A 104 -6.98 -5.47 2.75
C GLN A 104 -6.63 -5.69 1.28
N LYS A 105 -7.28 -6.67 0.65
CA LYS A 105 -7.08 -6.95 -0.77
C LYS A 105 -7.54 -5.78 -1.64
N GLN A 106 -8.70 -5.19 -1.36
CA GLN A 106 -9.18 -4.01 -2.08
C GLN A 106 -8.24 -2.82 -1.93
N LYS A 107 -7.78 -2.55 -0.70
CA LYS A 107 -6.75 -1.53 -0.44
C LYS A 107 -5.48 -1.78 -1.24
N ASN A 108 -4.98 -3.01 -1.28
CA ASN A 108 -3.80 -3.37 -2.07
C ASN A 108 -4.03 -3.18 -3.57
N SER A 109 -5.21 -3.55 -4.09
CA SER A 109 -5.56 -3.36 -5.50
C SER A 109 -5.63 -1.87 -5.87
N MET A 110 -6.26 -1.05 -5.03
CA MET A 110 -6.32 0.40 -5.22
C MET A 110 -4.94 1.05 -5.12
N ARG A 111 -4.09 0.60 -4.20
CA ARG A 111 -2.68 1.01 -4.11
C ARG A 111 -1.95 0.74 -5.44
N GLU A 112 -2.01 -0.48 -5.94
CA GLU A 112 -1.31 -0.86 -7.17
C GLU A 112 -1.82 -0.09 -8.40
N GLN A 113 -3.14 0.09 -8.53
CA GLN A 113 -3.74 0.91 -9.59
C GLN A 113 -3.28 2.37 -9.52
N THR A 114 -3.19 2.93 -8.31
CA THR A 114 -2.75 4.31 -8.10
C THR A 114 -1.27 4.47 -8.47
N ILE A 115 -0.44 3.50 -8.08
CA ILE A 115 0.98 3.48 -8.43
C ILE A 115 1.14 3.42 -9.95
N GLU A 116 0.45 2.49 -10.62
CA GLU A 116 0.60 2.27 -12.05
C GLU A 116 0.13 3.49 -12.86
N HIS A 117 -1.04 4.03 -12.54
CA HIS A 117 -1.54 5.20 -13.25
C HIS A 117 -0.69 6.45 -13.02
N ALA A 118 -0.24 6.70 -11.78
CA ALA A 118 0.66 7.81 -11.49
C ALA A 118 2.02 7.63 -12.19
N LYS A 119 2.55 6.40 -12.25
CA LYS A 119 3.77 6.06 -13.00
C LYS A 119 3.61 6.42 -14.48
N ASP A 120 2.51 6.03 -15.11
CA ASP A 120 2.23 6.34 -16.52
C ASP A 120 2.14 7.87 -16.75
N MET A 121 1.40 8.60 -15.90
CA MET A 121 1.34 10.08 -15.99
C MET A 121 2.73 10.74 -15.87
N LEU A 122 3.62 10.21 -15.04
CA LEU A 122 4.97 10.74 -14.86
C LEU A 122 5.89 10.44 -16.06
N GLN A 123 5.65 9.34 -16.78
CA GLN A 123 6.38 8.97 -17.99
C GLN A 123 5.90 9.72 -19.22
N ASP A 124 4.62 10.08 -19.27
CA ASP A 124 4.01 10.88 -20.34
C ASP A 124 4.30 12.39 -20.20
N ASP A 125 5.19 12.77 -19.28
CA ASP A 125 5.56 14.16 -18.95
C ASP A 125 4.35 15.07 -18.67
N ASN A 126 3.28 14.51 -18.08
CA ASN A 126 2.19 15.33 -17.52
C ASN A 126 2.75 16.36 -16.54
N ASN A 127 2.10 17.53 -16.50
CA ASN A 127 2.55 18.57 -15.59
C ASN A 127 2.34 18.14 -14.12
N THR A 128 3.20 18.66 -13.24
CA THR A 128 3.19 18.35 -11.80
C THR A 128 1.83 18.57 -11.14
N GLN A 129 1.05 19.56 -11.59
CA GLN A 129 -0.23 19.90 -10.99
C GLN A 129 -1.32 18.86 -11.30
N GLU A 130 -1.32 18.29 -12.50
CA GLU A 130 -2.22 17.20 -12.89
C GLU A 130 -1.96 15.94 -12.07
N VAL A 131 -0.68 15.56 -11.92
CA VAL A 131 -0.29 14.40 -11.10
C VAL A 131 -0.71 14.61 -9.64
N VAL A 132 -0.45 15.78 -9.07
CA VAL A 132 -0.87 16.10 -7.69
C VAL A 132 -2.40 16.10 -7.56
N SER A 133 -3.13 16.61 -8.55
CA SER A 133 -4.60 16.63 -8.54
C SER A 133 -5.18 15.21 -8.55
N TYR A 134 -4.65 14.34 -9.41
CA TYR A 134 -5.00 12.93 -9.44
C TYR A 134 -4.72 12.26 -8.09
N LEU A 135 -3.51 12.39 -7.56
CA LEU A 135 -3.13 11.79 -6.29
C LEU A 135 -3.97 12.32 -5.10
N LYS A 136 -4.36 13.60 -5.10
CA LYS A 136 -5.28 14.20 -4.11
C LYS A 136 -6.71 13.67 -4.21
N GLN A 137 -7.15 13.24 -5.39
CA GLN A 137 -8.41 12.52 -5.54
C GLN A 137 -8.29 11.11 -4.96
N ARG A 138 -7.21 10.39 -5.29
CA ARG A 138 -6.98 9.01 -4.85
C ARG A 138 -6.81 8.86 -3.34
N ILE A 139 -6.12 9.79 -2.67
CA ILE A 139 -6.00 9.77 -1.20
C ILE A 139 -7.38 9.88 -0.53
N LYS A 140 -8.29 10.69 -1.08
CA LYS A 140 -9.67 10.88 -0.58
C LYS A 140 -10.56 9.68 -0.87
N GLU A 141 -10.57 9.20 -2.12
CA GLU A 141 -11.37 8.04 -2.55
C GLU A 141 -11.05 6.80 -1.72
N GLY A 142 -9.76 6.59 -1.42
CA GLY A 142 -9.33 5.45 -0.62
C GLY A 142 -9.31 5.67 0.89
N ASN A 143 -9.69 6.86 1.36
CA ASN A 143 -9.63 7.26 2.77
C ASN A 143 -8.27 6.92 3.42
N TRP A 144 -7.18 7.23 2.71
CA TRP A 144 -5.83 6.91 3.15
C TRP A 144 -5.32 7.92 4.16
N GLN A 145 -4.54 7.43 5.14
CA GLN A 145 -3.70 8.31 5.94
C GLN A 145 -2.54 8.83 5.09
N GLU A 146 -2.19 10.10 5.25
CA GLU A 146 -1.11 10.71 4.48
C GLU A 146 0.23 10.00 4.67
N SER A 147 0.52 9.50 5.88
CA SER A 147 1.71 8.70 6.18
C SER A 147 1.79 7.37 5.42
N ASP A 148 0.66 6.79 5.03
CA ASP A 148 0.64 5.59 4.18
C ASP A 148 0.68 5.98 2.71
N PHE A 149 -0.05 7.04 2.35
CA PHE A 149 -0.19 7.49 0.98
C PHE A 149 1.12 8.05 0.40
N VAL A 150 1.91 8.79 1.18
CA VAL A 150 3.22 9.30 0.75
C VAL A 150 4.17 8.18 0.29
N GLN A 151 4.02 6.98 0.87
CA GLN A 151 4.80 5.81 0.45
C GLN A 151 4.34 5.27 -0.92
N ILE A 152 3.04 5.36 -1.21
CA ILE A 152 2.46 5.05 -2.53
C ILE A 152 2.97 6.04 -3.58
N VAL A 153 3.01 7.33 -3.24
CA VAL A 153 3.56 8.38 -4.11
C VAL A 153 5.03 8.10 -4.40
N TRP A 154 5.84 7.83 -3.38
CA TRP A 154 7.25 7.45 -3.56
C TRP A 154 7.41 6.25 -4.49
N ASP A 155 6.61 5.19 -4.30
CA ASP A 155 6.65 4.00 -5.16
C ASP A 155 6.33 4.34 -6.62
N ALA A 156 5.32 5.18 -6.89
CA ALA A 156 4.99 5.63 -8.24
C ALA A 156 6.14 6.41 -8.88
N LEU A 157 6.74 7.36 -8.15
CA LEU A 157 7.87 8.15 -8.61
C LEU A 157 9.06 7.26 -8.98
N MET A 158 9.44 6.34 -8.10
CA MET A 158 10.60 5.48 -8.32
C MET A 158 10.37 4.45 -9.43
N ARG A 159 9.14 3.95 -9.61
CA ARG A 159 8.80 3.05 -10.73
C ARG A 159 8.79 3.75 -12.08
N ALA A 160 8.58 5.07 -12.12
CA ALA A 160 8.63 5.84 -13.36
C ALA A 160 10.08 6.06 -13.85
N VAL A 161 11.09 5.85 -13.01
CA VAL A 161 12.51 6.06 -13.33
C VAL A 161 13.12 4.80 -13.95
N ASP A 162 13.62 4.93 -15.17
CA ASP A 162 14.52 3.93 -15.77
C ASP A 162 15.96 4.15 -15.28
N TRP A 163 16.35 3.43 -14.23
CA TRP A 163 17.64 3.60 -13.59
C TRP A 163 18.79 3.09 -14.47
N SER A 164 19.81 3.94 -14.65
CA SER A 164 21.04 3.55 -15.33
C SER A 164 21.67 2.31 -14.70
N THR A 165 22.30 1.46 -15.51
CA THR A 165 23.14 0.36 -15.01
C THR A 165 24.57 0.81 -14.68
N ARG A 166 24.95 2.02 -15.11
CA ARG A 166 26.28 2.63 -14.87
C ARG A 166 26.33 3.30 -13.49
N PRO A 167 27.16 2.82 -12.55
CA PRO A 167 27.23 3.35 -11.18
C PRO A 167 27.53 4.85 -11.09
N GLU A 168 28.34 5.38 -12.00
CA GLU A 168 28.73 6.79 -12.06
C GLU A 168 27.58 7.74 -12.47
N MET A 169 26.52 7.21 -13.09
CA MET A 169 25.34 7.99 -13.48
C MET A 169 24.25 8.01 -12.41
N ILE A 170 24.27 7.05 -11.46
CA ILE A 170 23.21 6.87 -10.47
C ILE A 170 23.04 8.12 -9.60
N GLU A 171 24.15 8.71 -9.13
CA GLU A 171 24.12 9.86 -8.23
C GLU A 171 23.40 11.07 -8.87
N ASN A 172 23.82 11.43 -10.09
CA ASN A 172 23.23 12.52 -10.85
C ASN A 172 21.76 12.25 -11.20
N GLN A 173 21.44 10.99 -11.55
CA GLN A 173 20.07 10.60 -11.85
C GLN A 173 19.19 10.69 -10.61
N ALA A 174 19.63 10.17 -9.46
CA ALA A 174 18.90 10.26 -8.20
C ALA A 174 18.64 11.72 -7.81
N SER A 175 19.68 12.55 -7.87
CA SER A 175 19.54 13.99 -7.60
C SER A 175 18.50 14.66 -8.50
N ARG A 176 18.59 14.44 -9.81
CA ARG A 176 17.64 15.01 -10.78
C ARG A 176 16.21 14.54 -10.55
N GLN A 177 16.00 13.25 -10.30
CA GLN A 177 14.67 12.68 -10.14
C GLN A 177 14.01 13.13 -8.83
N VAL A 178 14.76 13.20 -7.74
CA VAL A 178 14.23 13.70 -6.46
C VAL A 178 13.85 15.17 -6.58
N LYS A 179 14.72 16.01 -7.17
CA LYS A 179 14.40 17.44 -7.42
C LYS A 179 13.20 17.64 -8.35
N LYS A 180 13.13 16.91 -9.48
CA LYS A 180 11.98 16.99 -10.42
C LYS A 180 10.65 16.74 -9.69
N ASN A 181 10.64 15.82 -8.74
CA ASN A 181 9.43 15.32 -8.10
C ASN A 181 9.18 15.87 -6.68
N ALA A 182 10.05 16.76 -6.17
CA ALA A 182 9.96 17.30 -4.82
C ALA A 182 8.60 17.95 -4.54
N LYS A 183 8.08 18.76 -5.49
CA LYS A 183 6.75 19.39 -5.38
C LYS A 183 5.59 18.39 -5.27
N ILE A 184 5.73 17.20 -5.86
CA ILE A 184 4.72 16.14 -5.72
C ILE A 184 4.80 15.58 -4.31
N LEU A 185 6.00 15.25 -3.83
CA LEU A 185 6.20 14.72 -2.48
C LEU A 185 5.76 15.71 -1.39
N ALA A 186 6.10 16.99 -1.51
CA ALA A 186 5.70 18.03 -0.56
C ALA A 186 4.17 18.10 -0.37
N ALA A 187 3.39 17.83 -1.43
CA ALA A 187 1.93 17.82 -1.34
C ALA A 187 1.36 16.67 -0.48
N PHE A 188 2.17 15.66 -0.14
CA PHE A 188 1.81 14.49 0.66
C PHE A 188 2.78 14.25 1.83
N ALA A 189 3.68 15.20 2.11
CA ALA A 189 4.58 15.21 3.24
C ALA A 189 4.34 16.48 4.07
N SER A 190 3.07 16.79 4.35
CA SER A 190 2.65 18.07 4.94
C SER A 190 2.62 18.08 6.47
N ASN A 191 2.89 16.94 7.10
CA ASN A 191 2.92 16.81 8.55
C ASN A 191 4.06 15.88 9.03
N PRO A 192 4.44 15.95 10.32
CA PRO A 192 5.58 15.19 10.85
C PRO A 192 5.47 13.67 10.66
N LYS A 193 4.25 13.11 10.69
CA LYS A 193 4.05 11.66 10.49
C LYS A 193 4.30 11.26 9.04
N SER A 194 3.83 12.04 8.08
CA SER A 194 4.09 11.78 6.65
C SER A 194 5.54 12.00 6.26
N GLU A 195 6.20 13.03 6.79
CA GLU A 195 7.63 13.26 6.56
C GLU A 195 8.48 12.10 7.08
N LEU A 196 8.21 11.65 8.32
CA LEU A 196 8.89 10.50 8.89
C LEU A 196 8.62 9.21 8.08
N ALA A 197 7.38 8.99 7.66
CA ALA A 197 7.03 7.83 6.85
C ALA A 197 7.75 7.83 5.50
N LEU A 198 7.90 9.02 4.88
CA LEU A 198 8.69 9.19 3.66
C LEU A 198 10.18 8.86 3.91
N LEU A 199 10.80 9.41 4.96
CA LEU A 199 12.19 9.09 5.32
C LEU A 199 12.41 7.57 5.54
N GLN A 200 11.50 6.92 6.27
CA GLN A 200 11.54 5.48 6.48
C GLN A 200 11.37 4.69 5.18
N LYS A 201 10.47 5.13 4.29
CA LYS A 201 10.24 4.49 2.99
C LYS A 201 11.47 4.58 2.09
N ILE A 202 12.12 5.75 2.04
CA ILE A 202 13.35 5.97 1.27
C ILE A 202 14.49 5.12 1.83
N GLN A 203 14.59 5.00 3.16
CA GLN A 203 15.59 4.14 3.82
C GLN A 203 15.43 2.67 3.36
N VAL A 204 14.20 2.15 3.41
CA VAL A 204 13.91 0.78 2.96
C VAL A 204 14.19 0.62 1.46
N TYR A 205 13.81 1.60 0.64
CA TYR A 205 14.07 1.57 -0.79
C TYR A 205 15.58 1.57 -1.13
N CYS A 206 16.38 2.41 -0.46
CA CYS A 206 17.83 2.43 -0.64
C CYS A 206 18.52 1.17 -0.08
N HIS A 207 17.90 0.46 0.85
CA HIS A 207 18.37 -0.84 1.32
C HIS A 207 18.11 -1.93 0.28
N GLU A 208 16.92 -1.93 -0.32
CA GLU A 208 16.49 -2.92 -1.32
C GLU A 208 17.20 -2.73 -2.67
N ASP A 209 17.46 -1.48 -3.08
CA ASP A 209 18.23 -1.17 -4.29
C ASP A 209 19.70 -0.83 -3.96
N THR A 210 20.59 -1.78 -4.22
CA THR A 210 22.04 -1.65 -3.99
C THR A 210 22.68 -0.50 -4.76
N LYS A 211 22.10 -0.04 -5.88
CA LYS A 211 22.57 1.14 -6.63
C LYS A 211 22.41 2.41 -5.80
N LEU A 212 21.39 2.49 -4.95
CA LEU A 212 21.03 3.68 -4.17
C LEU A 212 21.51 3.64 -2.72
N MET A 213 22.00 2.50 -2.24
CA MET A 213 22.47 2.30 -0.86
C MET A 213 23.43 3.40 -0.37
N LYS A 214 24.36 3.85 -1.23
CA LYS A 214 25.33 4.92 -0.88
C LYS A 214 24.83 6.35 -1.11
N HIS A 215 23.57 6.52 -1.52
CA HIS A 215 22.99 7.83 -1.90
C HIS A 215 21.85 8.29 -0.98
N PHE A 216 21.48 7.53 0.05
CA PHE A 216 20.42 7.92 0.99
C PHE A 216 20.61 9.33 1.58
N ARG A 217 21.82 9.69 2.06
CA ARG A 217 22.09 11.06 2.55
C ARG A 217 21.83 12.12 1.47
N LEU A 218 22.25 11.89 0.23
CA LEU A 218 22.04 12.84 -0.87
C LEU A 218 20.54 13.06 -1.11
N ILE A 219 19.76 11.98 -1.13
CA ILE A 219 18.31 12.06 -1.33
C ILE A 219 17.66 12.86 -0.20
N VAL A 220 17.98 12.57 1.07
CA VAL A 220 17.40 13.28 2.22
C VAL A 220 17.81 14.76 2.22
N LYS A 221 19.07 15.07 1.91
CA LYS A 221 19.54 16.45 1.81
C LYS A 221 18.75 17.24 0.76
N ILE A 222 18.50 16.66 -0.42
CA ILE A 222 17.70 17.32 -1.46
C ILE A 222 16.26 17.52 -0.99
N LEU A 223 15.66 16.54 -0.31
CA LEU A 223 14.30 16.68 0.20
C LEU A 223 14.19 17.76 1.28
N TYR A 224 15.24 17.98 2.07
CA TYR A 224 15.33 19.10 2.98
C TYR A 224 15.47 20.43 2.23
N GLU A 225 16.39 20.52 1.26
CA GLU A 225 16.61 21.73 0.44
C GLU A 225 15.36 22.16 -0.36
N GLU A 226 14.48 21.22 -0.68
CA GLU A 226 13.24 21.46 -1.45
C GLU A 226 11.98 21.54 -0.55
N ASP A 227 12.16 21.75 0.76
CA ASP A 227 11.09 21.91 1.76
C ASP A 227 10.10 20.73 1.82
N VAL A 228 10.56 19.50 1.52
CA VAL A 228 9.73 18.28 1.57
C VAL A 228 9.78 17.62 2.95
N VAL A 229 10.93 17.69 3.63
CA VAL A 229 11.10 17.15 4.99
C VAL A 229 11.74 18.18 5.89
N SER A 230 11.21 18.33 7.09
CA SER A 230 11.73 19.24 8.10
C SER A 230 12.97 18.70 8.79
N GLU A 231 13.75 19.62 9.36
CA GLU A 231 14.85 19.29 10.27
C GLU A 231 14.37 18.43 11.45
N THR A 232 13.22 18.77 12.04
CA THR A 232 12.62 18.00 13.13
C THR A 232 12.34 16.54 12.73
N ALA A 233 11.83 16.30 11.52
CA ALA A 233 11.60 14.95 11.01
C ALA A 233 12.92 14.18 10.81
N ILE A 234 13.97 14.85 10.32
CA ILE A 234 15.31 14.27 10.13
C ILE A 234 15.92 13.88 11.48
N PHE A 235 15.89 14.76 12.48
CA PHE A 235 16.38 14.47 13.82
C PHE A 235 15.61 13.32 14.47
N TYR A 236 14.28 13.35 14.39
CA TYR A 236 13.46 12.27 14.92
C TYR A 236 13.80 10.93 14.25
N TRP A 237 13.92 10.91 12.92
CA TRP A 237 14.33 9.70 12.19
C TRP A 237 15.70 9.20 12.64
N TYR A 238 16.69 10.09 12.77
CA TYR A 238 18.06 9.74 13.14
C TYR A 238 18.14 9.14 14.55
N GLU A 239 17.44 9.72 15.52
CA GLU A 239 17.51 9.26 16.92
C GLU A 239 16.67 8.00 17.16
N LYS A 240 15.43 7.97 16.67
CA LYS A 240 14.42 6.99 17.10
C LYS A 240 13.60 6.40 15.96
N GLY A 241 13.46 7.12 14.86
CA GLY A 241 12.55 6.76 13.77
C GLY A 241 13.12 5.84 12.70
N ALA A 242 14.44 5.60 12.65
CA ALA A 242 15.04 4.75 11.63
C ALA A 242 14.60 3.28 11.76
N LYS A 243 14.24 2.67 10.63
CA LYS A 243 13.86 1.25 10.57
C LYS A 243 15.09 0.35 10.74
N SER A 244 14.89 -0.94 11.04
CA SER A 244 15.99 -1.89 11.27
C SER A 244 16.84 -2.17 10.03
N GLN A 245 16.28 -2.02 8.83
CA GLN A 245 16.93 -2.26 7.53
C GLN A 245 18.17 -1.37 7.37
N CYS A 246 19.36 -1.99 7.47
CA CYS A 246 20.66 -1.33 7.38
C CYS A 246 20.81 -0.07 8.26
N LYS A 247 20.11 0.00 9.41
CA LYS A 247 20.07 1.17 10.30
C LYS A 247 21.46 1.78 10.55
N GLY A 248 22.42 0.96 10.99
CA GLY A 248 23.77 1.45 11.33
C GLY A 248 24.52 2.09 10.16
N ILE A 249 24.29 1.60 8.94
CA ILE A 249 24.90 2.16 7.72
C ILE A 249 24.30 3.53 7.43
N PHE A 250 22.97 3.63 7.44
CA PHE A 250 22.29 4.89 7.11
C PHE A 250 22.48 5.96 8.19
N LEU A 251 22.53 5.59 9.48
CA LEU A 251 22.89 6.53 10.55
C LEU A 251 24.31 7.08 10.32
N LYS A 252 25.30 6.22 10.12
CA LYS A 252 26.68 6.66 9.83
C LYS A 252 26.76 7.54 8.58
N GLN A 253 25.96 7.23 7.55
CA GLN A 253 25.93 8.04 6.34
C GLN A 253 25.31 9.42 6.57
N MET A 254 24.28 9.51 7.40
CA MET A 254 23.54 10.74 7.73
C MET A 254 24.24 11.61 8.77
N GLU A 255 25.10 11.05 9.62
CA GLU A 255 25.79 11.74 10.71
C GLU A 255 26.41 13.09 10.30
N PRO A 256 27.17 13.22 9.19
CA PRO A 256 27.73 14.51 8.79
C PRO A 256 26.67 15.56 8.47
N PHE A 257 25.53 15.15 7.92
CA PHE A 257 24.43 16.07 7.58
C PHE A 257 23.64 16.48 8.82
N VAL A 258 23.40 15.55 9.74
CA VAL A 258 22.75 15.84 11.04
C VAL A 258 23.61 16.79 11.88
N ASN A 259 24.92 16.60 11.91
CA ASN A 259 25.82 17.51 12.61
C ASN A 259 25.82 18.91 11.96
N TRP A 260 25.76 18.99 10.63
CA TRP A 260 25.65 20.26 9.92
C TRP A 260 24.33 21.00 10.22
N LEU A 261 23.19 20.28 10.27
CA LEU A 261 21.91 20.87 10.64
C LEU A 261 21.97 21.51 12.04
N LYS A 262 22.50 20.77 13.02
CA LYS A 262 22.69 21.27 14.40
C LYS A 262 23.57 22.51 14.50
N THR A 263 24.59 22.63 13.65
CA THR A 263 25.45 23.83 13.65
C THR A 263 24.76 25.05 13.04
N VAL A 264 23.92 24.83 12.02
CA VAL A 264 23.13 25.93 11.41
C VAL A 264 22.10 26.44 12.40
N GLU A 265 21.40 25.54 13.11
CA GLU A 265 20.44 25.91 14.17
C GLU A 265 21.09 26.78 15.25
N SER A 266 22.26 26.36 15.78
CA SER A 266 22.97 27.12 16.81
C SER A 266 23.45 28.50 16.36
N GLU A 267 23.92 28.63 15.11
CA GLU A 267 24.37 29.92 14.57
C GLU A 267 23.19 30.89 14.37
N SER A 268 22.01 30.39 13.97
CA SER A 268 20.82 31.23 13.84
C SER A 268 20.21 31.67 15.18
N GLU A 269 20.28 30.84 16.23
CA GLU A 269 19.80 31.21 17.57
C GLU A 269 20.68 32.28 18.23
N GLU A 270 22.00 32.24 17.99
CA GLU A 270 22.94 33.26 18.50
C GLU A 270 22.77 34.63 17.82
N GLU A 271 22.37 34.68 16.55
CA GLU A 271 22.12 35.94 15.82
C GLU A 271 20.79 36.63 16.20
N ASP A 272 19.79 35.89 16.67
CA ASP A 272 18.49 36.43 17.12
C ASP A 272 18.50 36.92 18.59
N GLU A 273 19.54 36.57 19.37
CA GLU A 273 19.75 37.01 20.76
C GLU A 273 20.65 38.25 20.91
N GLU A 274 21.22 38.78 19.82
CA GLU A 274 21.96 40.07 19.75
C GLU A 274 21.10 41.26 19.26
#